data_AF-A0A0M8Y3R1-F1
#
_entry.id   AF-A0A0M8Y3R1-F1
#
_cell.length_a   1.000
_cell.length_b   1.000
_cell.length_c   1.000
_cell.angle_alpha   90.00
_cell.angle_beta   90.00
_cell.angle_gamma   90.00
#
_symmetry.space_group_name_H-M   'P 1'
#
loop_
_entity.id
_entity.type
_entity.pdbx_description
1 polymer ?
#
loop_
_entity_poly.entity_id
_entity_poly.type
_entity_poly.pdbx_seq_one_letter_code
_entity_poly.pdbx_strand_id
1 'polypeptide(L)'
;MPVLGFLLCATIIHQFAGQYGPDRQVRSMYAVAVECNRHGPVSTNGFGYWYRCMAEIHVGFQGDFGNPAFRPVDFLSPEDIGKQVPIRDNDERRGRVSYERGADQPLKNWGWLALPFGLLWLVLTGFLARNALNKVKPTPESDSGEVLIWGKRKQWVNWKIRGFALLLAIVVASQSTEWAFQGYSFETNSAVASYAVILLIVGNSLRRGIFAPHVTVTPHGLKFGKGRSLAWHEIRHVGLSKRGVLAIHPHVGEVVTIGRFGDEQVESIDAALRDNGEISYAREGGGAIMAG
;
A
#
# COMPACT_ATOMS: atom_id res chain seq x y z
N MET A 1 -7.36 -1.14 10.11
CA MET A 1 -6.72 -2.37 9.60
C MET A 1 -5.26 -2.24 9.16
N PRO A 2 -4.78 -1.16 8.49
CA PRO A 2 -3.38 -1.11 8.04
C PRO A 2 -2.36 -1.06 9.20
N VAL A 3 -2.69 -0.36 10.29
CA VAL A 3 -1.86 -0.31 11.51
C VAL A 3 -1.68 -1.70 12.15
N LEU A 4 -2.72 -2.54 12.13
CA LEU A 4 -2.66 -3.90 12.69
C LEU A 4 -1.73 -4.80 11.87
N GLY A 5 -1.77 -4.69 10.54
CA GLY A 5 -0.88 -5.42 9.64
C GLY A 5 0.58 -4.99 9.79
N PHE A 6 0.83 -3.68 9.93
CA PHE A 6 2.16 -3.16 10.22
C PHE A 6 2.69 -3.71 11.55
N LEU A 7 1.90 -3.64 12.61
CA LEU A 7 2.31 -4.12 13.94
C LEU A 7 2.54 -5.63 13.96
N LEU A 8 1.75 -6.44 13.24
CA LEU A 8 1.98 -7.88 13.09
C LEU A 8 3.28 -8.18 12.34
N CYS A 9 3.54 -7.46 11.25
CA CYS A 9 4.77 -7.63 10.48
C CYS A 9 6.00 -7.20 11.30
N ALA A 10 5.89 -6.09 12.02
CA ALA A 10 6.91 -5.61 12.95
C ALA A 10 7.15 -6.62 14.09
N THR A 11 6.12 -7.25 14.65
CA THR A 11 6.29 -8.33 15.64
C THR A 11 7.05 -9.51 15.08
N ILE A 12 6.71 -9.96 13.87
CA ILE A 12 7.38 -11.07 13.20
C ILE A 12 8.86 -10.70 13.00
N ILE A 13 9.14 -9.56 12.39
CA ILE A 13 10.52 -9.10 12.17
C ILE A 13 11.25 -8.98 13.51
N HIS A 14 10.69 -8.34 14.53
CA HIS A 14 11.35 -8.19 15.82
C HIS A 14 11.67 -9.54 16.48
N GLN A 15 10.75 -10.51 16.42
CA GLN A 15 11.02 -11.85 16.97
C GLN A 15 12.06 -12.65 16.18
N PHE A 16 12.26 -12.32 14.90
CA PHE A 16 13.18 -13.06 14.04
C PHE A 16 14.43 -12.30 13.64
N ALA A 17 14.54 -11.00 13.91
CA ALA A 17 15.65 -10.12 13.52
C ALA A 17 16.61 -9.82 14.69
N GLY A 18 16.14 -9.99 15.93
CA GLY A 18 17.02 -10.02 17.08
C GLY A 18 17.73 -11.37 17.15
N GLN A 19 19.06 -11.35 17.17
CA GLN A 19 19.98 -12.46 17.51
C GLN A 19 20.61 -13.20 16.32
N TYR A 20 21.53 -12.54 15.61
CA TYR A 20 22.50 -13.22 14.73
C TYR A 20 23.90 -12.61 14.81
N GLY A 21 24.90 -13.46 14.99
CA GLY A 21 26.29 -13.19 14.60
C GLY A 21 26.92 -14.48 14.05
N PRO A 22 27.77 -14.45 13.01
CA PRO A 22 28.46 -15.64 12.52
C PRO A 22 29.53 -16.11 13.52
N ASP A 23 29.69 -17.43 13.58
CA ASP A 23 30.66 -18.14 14.38
C ASP A 23 32.08 -17.87 13.86
N ARG A 24 32.80 -16.92 14.49
CA ARG A 24 34.26 -16.72 14.32
C ARG A 24 34.82 -15.81 15.42
N GLN A 25 35.62 -16.45 16.29
CA GLN A 25 36.60 -15.95 17.25
C GLN A 25 36.59 -14.44 17.53
N VAL A 26 35.93 -14.07 18.64
CA VAL A 26 35.80 -12.70 19.12
C VAL A 26 36.90 -12.40 20.15
N ARG A 27 37.44 -11.18 20.10
CA ARG A 27 38.09 -10.53 21.25
C ARG A 27 37.20 -10.73 22.50
N SER A 28 37.77 -10.92 23.68
CA SER A 28 37.00 -11.15 24.92
C SER A 28 36.25 -9.87 25.36
N MET A 29 35.12 -9.58 24.73
CA MET A 29 34.18 -8.55 25.16
C MET A 29 32.95 -9.21 25.79
N TYR A 30 32.51 -8.68 26.92
CA TYR A 30 31.26 -9.11 27.55
C TYR A 30 30.46 -7.91 28.04
N ALA A 31 29.15 -8.09 28.09
CA ALA A 31 28.23 -7.15 28.72
C ALA A 31 27.62 -7.80 29.96
N VAL A 32 27.41 -6.98 31.00
CA VAL A 32 26.66 -7.36 32.20
C VAL A 32 25.45 -6.44 32.30
N ALA A 33 24.23 -7.01 32.29
CA ALA A 33 23.03 -6.22 32.51
C ALA A 33 22.92 -5.82 33.99
N VAL A 34 22.62 -4.55 34.24
CA VAL A 34 22.44 -3.97 35.58
C VAL A 34 20.97 -3.82 35.90
N GLU A 35 20.21 -3.22 34.98
CA GLU A 35 18.79 -2.95 35.14
C GLU A 35 18.08 -3.10 33.80
N CYS A 36 16.87 -3.63 33.79
CA CYS A 36 16.07 -3.80 32.57
C CYS A 36 14.68 -3.19 32.74
N ASN A 37 14.33 -2.26 31.85
CA ASN A 37 13.02 -1.66 31.79
C ASN A 37 12.14 -2.37 30.77
N ARG A 38 10.92 -2.74 31.19
CA ARG A 38 9.94 -3.38 30.32
C ARG A 38 9.16 -2.32 29.54
N HIS A 39 9.07 -2.50 28.22
CA HIS A 39 8.30 -1.66 27.31
C HIS A 39 7.27 -2.52 26.56
N GLY A 40 6.11 -1.94 26.20
CA GLY A 40 5.00 -2.65 25.54
C GLY A 40 3.67 -2.46 26.27
N PRO A 41 2.55 -3.06 25.80
CA PRO A 41 2.44 -4.18 24.85
C PRO A 41 2.42 -3.80 23.36
N VAL A 42 2.42 -2.50 23.03
CA VAL A 42 2.44 -2.00 21.65
C VAL A 42 3.58 -1.01 21.51
N SER A 43 4.42 -1.19 20.50
CA SER A 43 5.51 -0.27 20.18
C SER A 43 5.75 -0.19 18.67
N THR A 44 6.68 0.67 18.25
CA THR A 44 7.16 0.72 16.86
C THR A 44 7.78 -0.61 16.40
N ASN A 45 8.18 -1.45 17.35
CA ASN A 45 8.74 -2.78 17.11
C ASN A 45 7.67 -3.89 17.04
N GLY A 46 6.38 -3.51 17.04
CA GLY A 46 5.24 -4.44 16.98
C GLY A 46 4.55 -4.67 18.32
N PHE A 47 3.68 -5.68 18.33
CA PHE A 47 3.06 -6.24 19.52
C PHE A 47 4.03 -7.12 20.31
N GLY A 48 3.99 -6.97 21.62
CA GLY A 48 4.77 -7.75 22.58
C GLY A 48 5.40 -6.88 23.63
N TYR A 49 6.00 -7.52 24.62
CA TYR A 49 6.85 -6.86 25.60
C TYR A 49 8.29 -7.05 25.20
N TRP A 50 9.05 -5.97 25.23
CA TRP A 50 10.50 -5.98 25.02
C TRP A 50 11.18 -5.29 26.20
N TYR A 51 12.46 -5.53 26.35
CA TYR A 51 13.24 -5.01 27.47
C TYR A 51 14.38 -4.16 26.93
N ARG A 52 14.55 -2.97 27.52
CA ARG A 52 15.74 -2.14 27.33
C ARG A 52 16.55 -2.23 28.60
N CYS A 53 17.74 -2.81 28.50
CA CYS A 53 18.62 -3.01 29.64
C CYS A 53 19.75 -1.98 29.65
N MET A 54 20.10 -1.47 30.81
CA MET A 54 21.38 -0.78 31.02
C MET A 54 22.44 -1.84 31.25
N ALA A 55 23.51 -1.81 30.47
CA ALA A 55 24.60 -2.77 30.56
C ALA A 55 25.95 -2.09 30.74
N GLU A 56 26.80 -2.73 31.56
CA GLU A 56 28.22 -2.45 31.67
C GLU A 56 28.95 -3.23 30.59
N ILE A 57 29.65 -2.49 29.72
CA ILE A 57 30.38 -3.08 28.61
C ILE A 57 31.86 -3.12 28.95
N HIS A 58 32.40 -4.33 29.04
CA HIS A 58 33.79 -4.58 29.31
C HIS A 58 34.52 -4.94 28.02
N VAL A 59 35.35 -4.01 27.56
CA VAL A 59 36.22 -4.22 26.39
C VAL A 59 37.61 -4.50 26.91
N GLY A 60 37.97 -5.78 27.00
CA GLY A 60 39.28 -6.21 27.48
C GLY A 60 40.14 -6.78 26.35
N PHE A 61 41.38 -6.31 26.23
CA PHE A 61 42.48 -7.10 25.70
C PHE A 61 43.18 -7.73 26.90
N GLN A 62 42.97 -9.04 27.08
CA GLN A 62 43.81 -9.93 27.89
C GLN A 62 44.41 -9.28 29.17
N GLY A 63 43.55 -8.96 30.16
CA GLY A 63 43.98 -8.64 31.53
C GLY A 63 43.87 -7.17 31.95
N ASP A 64 43.65 -6.23 31.03
CA ASP A 64 43.40 -4.83 31.38
C ASP A 64 42.00 -4.42 30.91
N PHE A 65 41.05 -4.39 31.86
CA PHE A 65 39.70 -3.90 31.61
C PHE A 65 39.69 -2.42 31.94
N GLY A 66 39.69 -1.57 30.91
CA GLY A 66 39.40 -0.15 31.09
C GLY A 66 38.04 0.06 31.76
N ASN A 67 37.78 1.28 32.25
CA ASN A 67 36.51 1.62 32.91
C ASN A 67 35.30 1.14 32.08
N PRO A 68 34.35 0.39 32.67
CA PRO A 68 33.21 -0.13 31.95
C PRO A 68 32.36 1.01 31.40
N ALA A 69 31.94 0.88 30.14
CA ALA A 69 31.04 1.84 29.53
C ALA A 69 29.59 1.44 29.82
N PHE A 70 28.85 2.29 30.52
CA PHE A 70 27.41 2.10 30.75
C PHE A 70 26.62 2.55 29.52
N ARG A 71 25.86 1.63 28.91
CA ARG A 71 25.02 1.93 27.74
C ARG A 71 23.69 1.19 27.79
N PRO A 72 22.61 1.80 27.26
CA PRO A 72 21.37 1.07 27.01
C PRO A 72 21.58 0.09 25.85
N VAL A 73 21.13 -1.14 26.04
CA VAL A 73 21.19 -2.25 25.08
C VAL A 73 19.83 -2.95 25.00
N ASP A 74 19.46 -3.37 23.79
CA ASP A 74 18.15 -3.95 23.51
C ASP A 74 18.22 -5.48 23.27
N PHE A 75 19.40 -6.10 23.40
CA PHE A 75 19.61 -7.55 23.17
C PHE A 75 19.72 -8.41 24.44
N LEU A 76 19.81 -7.78 25.62
CA LEU A 76 19.85 -8.47 26.90
C LEU A 76 18.43 -8.61 27.47
N SER A 77 18.23 -9.67 28.24
CA SER A 77 16.95 -9.95 28.92
C SER A 77 17.09 -9.79 30.44
N PRO A 78 15.98 -9.69 31.19
CA PRO A 78 16.02 -9.64 32.66
C PRO A 78 16.72 -10.85 33.30
N GLU A 79 16.76 -11.99 32.59
CA GLU A 79 17.45 -13.20 33.03
C GLU A 79 18.98 -13.08 32.97
N ASP A 80 19.49 -12.06 32.28
CA ASP A 80 20.92 -11.79 32.06
C ASP A 80 21.50 -10.80 33.07
N ILE A 81 20.66 -10.28 33.99
CA ILE A 81 21.10 -9.35 35.03
C ILE A 81 22.18 -10.01 35.90
N GLY A 82 23.34 -9.36 36.02
CA GLY A 82 24.50 -9.87 36.75
C GLY A 82 25.27 -11.01 36.07
N LYS A 83 24.87 -11.47 34.88
CA LYS A 83 25.58 -12.50 34.11
C LYS A 83 26.52 -11.87 33.09
N GLN A 84 27.69 -12.47 32.91
CA GLN A 84 28.61 -12.10 31.82
C GLN A 84 28.11 -12.71 30.52
N VAL A 85 27.58 -11.87 29.64
CA VAL A 85 27.11 -12.29 28.31
C VAL A 85 28.17 -11.90 27.29
N PRO A 86 28.72 -12.85 26.50
CA PRO A 86 29.68 -12.52 25.47
C PRO A 86 29.00 -11.67 24.39
N ILE A 87 29.65 -10.57 24.03
CA ILE A 87 29.18 -9.64 23.01
C ILE A 87 30.19 -9.53 21.88
N ARG A 88 29.70 -9.19 20.69
CA ARG A 88 30.55 -8.84 19.56
C ARG A 88 30.34 -7.39 19.17
N ASP A 89 31.43 -6.72 18.82
CA ASP A 89 31.39 -5.41 18.16
C ASP A 89 30.89 -5.61 16.72
N ASN A 90 29.72 -5.05 16.41
CA ASN A 90 29.19 -5.08 15.07
C ASN A 90 29.64 -3.80 14.37
N ASP A 91 30.75 -3.93 13.63
CA ASP A 91 31.42 -2.99 12.73
C ASP A 91 31.11 -1.49 12.95
N GLU A 92 32.15 -0.73 13.31
CA GLU A 92 32.19 0.71 13.57
C GLU A 92 31.92 1.58 12.31
N ARG A 93 30.97 1.23 11.46
CA ARG A 93 30.60 2.06 10.30
C ARG A 93 29.68 3.19 10.77
N ARG A 94 30.29 4.38 10.94
CA ARG A 94 29.68 5.69 11.21
C ARG A 94 29.51 6.08 12.70
N GLY A 95 30.45 5.68 13.57
CA GLY A 95 30.60 6.29 14.91
C GLY A 95 29.56 5.88 15.96
N ARG A 96 28.81 4.79 15.73
CA ARG A 96 28.00 4.11 16.75
C ARG A 96 28.47 2.67 16.87
N VAL A 97 28.95 2.31 18.06
CA VAL A 97 29.28 0.93 18.40
C VAL A 97 27.97 0.21 18.73
N SER A 98 27.60 -0.77 17.92
CA SER A 98 26.46 -1.65 18.17
C SER A 98 26.96 -3.01 18.61
N TYR A 99 26.39 -3.54 19.70
CA TYR A 99 26.79 -4.83 20.26
C TYR A 99 25.71 -5.87 20.03
N GLU A 100 26.12 -7.09 19.70
CA GLU A 100 25.21 -8.21 19.48
C GLU A 100 25.59 -9.40 20.37
N ARG A 101 24.57 -10.16 20.80
CA ARG A 101 24.74 -11.39 21.59
C ARG A 101 25.38 -12.48 20.71
N GLY A 102 26.50 -13.05 21.15
CA GLY A 102 27.11 -14.19 20.46
C GLY A 102 26.34 -15.48 20.79
N ALA A 103 25.40 -15.91 19.93
CA ALA A 103 24.72 -17.20 20.12
C ALA A 103 24.22 -17.82 18.79
N ASP A 104 24.34 -19.15 18.72
CA ASP A 104 23.87 -20.04 17.66
C ASP A 104 22.36 -20.24 17.70
N GLN A 105 21.59 -19.35 17.06
CA GLN A 105 20.14 -19.52 16.99
C GLN A 105 19.64 -20.16 15.69
N PRO A 106 18.74 -21.16 15.77
CA PRO A 106 18.33 -21.99 14.63
C PRO A 106 17.42 -21.29 13.61
N LEU A 107 17.03 -20.04 13.84
CA LEU A 107 16.01 -19.33 13.07
C LEU A 107 16.58 -18.33 12.05
N LYS A 108 17.91 -18.31 11.84
CA LYS A 108 18.67 -17.42 10.92
C LYS A 108 18.10 -17.23 9.53
N ASN A 109 17.31 -18.18 9.06
CA ASN A 109 16.71 -18.14 7.74
C ASN A 109 15.18 -18.19 7.81
N TRP A 110 14.52 -17.62 8.82
CA TRP A 110 13.04 -17.58 8.89
C TRP A 110 12.46 -16.21 8.54
N GLY A 111 13.28 -15.15 8.47
CA GLY A 111 12.85 -13.81 8.06
C GLY A 111 12.17 -13.78 6.67
N TRP A 112 12.50 -14.71 5.77
CA TRP A 112 11.81 -14.82 4.47
C TRP A 112 10.33 -15.21 4.60
N LEU A 113 9.89 -15.81 5.72
CA LEU A 113 8.47 -16.12 5.98
C LEU A 113 7.64 -14.86 6.25
N ALA A 114 8.27 -13.73 6.60
CA ALA A 114 7.56 -12.45 6.70
C ALA A 114 7.03 -11.96 5.34
N LEU A 115 7.71 -12.32 4.23
CA LEU A 115 7.29 -11.95 2.88
C LEU A 115 5.97 -12.60 2.43
N PRO A 116 5.78 -13.93 2.47
CA PRO A 116 4.51 -14.56 2.12
C PRO A 116 3.40 -14.14 3.09
N PHE A 117 3.71 -13.92 4.38
CA PHE A 117 2.72 -13.40 5.33
C PHE A 117 2.26 -11.98 4.97
N GLY A 118 3.18 -11.06 4.70
CA GLY A 118 2.87 -9.70 4.26
C GLY A 118 2.08 -9.68 2.95
N LEU A 119 2.45 -10.54 1.99
CA LEU A 119 1.72 -10.71 0.73
C LEU A 119 0.28 -11.20 0.97
N LEU A 120 0.12 -12.24 1.79
CA LEU A 120 -1.18 -12.82 2.14
C LEU A 120 -2.07 -11.78 2.82
N TRP A 121 -1.52 -10.98 3.74
CA TRP A 121 -2.24 -9.90 4.41
C TRP A 121 -2.71 -8.81 3.43
N LEU A 122 -1.87 -8.42 2.46
CA LEU A 122 -2.25 -7.48 1.40
C LEU A 122 -3.37 -8.04 0.51
N VAL A 123 -3.31 -9.33 0.17
CA VAL A 123 -4.38 -10.00 -0.59
C VAL A 123 -5.68 -10.01 0.21
N LEU A 124 -5.62 -10.36 1.50
CA LEU A 124 -6.79 -10.43 2.37
C LEU A 124 -7.45 -9.07 2.56
N THR A 125 -6.65 -8.03 2.83
CA THR A 125 -7.14 -6.65 2.96
C THR A 125 -7.71 -6.12 1.64
N GLY A 126 -7.07 -6.42 0.51
CA GLY A 126 -7.60 -6.10 -0.82
C GLY A 126 -8.93 -6.79 -1.12
N PHE A 127 -9.08 -8.06 -0.73
CA PHE A 127 -10.31 -8.83 -0.90
C PHE A 127 -11.45 -8.29 -0.02
N LEU A 128 -11.17 -8.03 1.27
CA LEU A 128 -12.13 -7.42 2.20
C LEU A 128 -12.55 -6.03 1.75
N ALA A 129 -11.60 -5.19 1.33
CA ALA A 129 -11.88 -3.86 0.82
C ALA A 129 -12.74 -3.92 -0.46
N ARG A 130 -12.45 -4.85 -1.37
CA ARG A 130 -13.26 -5.05 -2.59
C ARG A 130 -14.69 -5.47 -2.26
N ASN A 131 -14.89 -6.39 -1.31
CA ASN A 131 -16.22 -6.81 -0.89
C ASN A 131 -16.99 -5.68 -0.19
N ALA A 132 -16.32 -4.91 0.67
CA ALA A 132 -16.93 -3.72 1.29
C ALA A 132 -17.32 -2.67 0.24
N LEU A 133 -16.44 -2.38 -0.73
CA LEU A 133 -16.72 -1.46 -1.83
C LEU A 133 -17.87 -1.95 -2.73
N ASN A 134 -17.99 -3.27 -2.93
CA ASN A 134 -19.11 -3.84 -3.69
C ASN A 134 -20.44 -3.69 -2.95
N LYS A 135 -20.45 -3.74 -1.61
CA LYS A 135 -21.66 -3.50 -0.80
C LYS A 135 -22.05 -2.03 -0.72
N VAL A 136 -21.06 -1.13 -0.83
CA VAL A 136 -21.27 0.33 -0.84
C VAL A 136 -21.56 0.86 -2.24
N LYS A 137 -21.57 0.02 -3.29
CA LYS A 137 -22.15 0.44 -4.56
C LYS A 137 -23.58 0.86 -4.26
N PRO A 138 -23.93 2.15 -4.42
CA PRO A 138 -25.29 2.58 -4.23
C PRO A 138 -26.12 1.74 -5.19
N THR A 139 -27.01 0.91 -4.64
CA THR A 139 -28.15 0.43 -5.41
C THR A 139 -28.79 1.71 -5.93
N PRO A 140 -28.89 1.92 -7.25
CA PRO A 140 -29.59 3.08 -7.77
C PRO A 140 -31.07 2.90 -7.43
N GLU A 141 -31.43 3.28 -6.21
CA GLU A 141 -32.80 3.52 -5.79
C GLU A 141 -33.18 4.85 -6.42
N SER A 142 -33.49 4.78 -7.71
CA SER A 142 -33.98 5.88 -8.52
C SER A 142 -35.42 5.55 -8.87
N ASP A 143 -36.31 5.85 -7.92
CA ASP A 143 -37.76 5.96 -8.15
C ASP A 143 -38.10 7.03 -9.21
N SER A 144 -37.08 7.74 -9.73
CA SER A 144 -37.16 8.79 -10.74
C SER A 144 -36.75 8.38 -12.16
N GLY A 145 -36.44 7.10 -12.42
CA GLY A 145 -36.04 6.63 -13.76
C GLY A 145 -34.68 7.15 -14.24
N GLU A 146 -33.89 7.80 -13.36
CA GLU A 146 -32.54 8.24 -13.69
C GLU A 146 -31.55 7.07 -13.58
N VAL A 147 -30.81 6.79 -14.67
CA VAL A 147 -29.78 5.74 -14.70
C VAL A 147 -28.40 6.39 -14.66
N LEU A 148 -27.74 6.30 -13.51
CA LEU A 148 -26.37 6.78 -13.32
C LEU A 148 -25.35 5.73 -13.76
N ILE A 149 -24.56 6.05 -14.78
CA ILE A 149 -23.56 5.15 -15.33
C ILE A 149 -22.16 5.70 -15.07
N TRP A 150 -21.41 5.00 -14.22
CA TRP A 150 -20.01 5.31 -13.93
C TRP A 150 -19.08 4.51 -14.84
N GLY A 151 -18.25 5.21 -15.61
CA GLY A 151 -17.26 4.61 -16.49
C GLY A 151 -16.03 4.08 -15.75
N LYS A 152 -15.58 2.87 -16.10
CA LYS A 152 -14.33 2.26 -15.63
C LYS A 152 -13.26 2.69 -16.61
N ARG A 153 -12.59 3.82 -16.36
CA ARG A 153 -11.53 4.29 -17.26
C ARG A 153 -10.43 3.21 -17.38
N LYS A 154 -10.06 2.87 -18.62
CA LYS A 154 -8.99 1.92 -18.98
C LYS A 154 -7.72 2.25 -18.18
N GLN A 155 -7.03 1.24 -17.63
CA GLN A 155 -5.86 1.46 -16.78
C GLN A 155 -4.79 2.25 -17.56
N TRP A 156 -4.62 3.53 -17.24
CA TRP A 156 -3.69 4.42 -17.96
C TRP A 156 -2.23 4.04 -17.69
N VAL A 157 -1.96 3.52 -16.49
CA VAL A 157 -0.62 3.10 -16.11
C VAL A 157 -0.47 1.62 -16.45
N ASN A 158 0.18 1.36 -17.58
CA ASN A 158 0.65 0.02 -17.94
C ASN A 158 1.35 -0.57 -16.72
N TRP A 159 1.08 -1.83 -16.37
CA TRP A 159 1.61 -2.44 -15.14
C TRP A 159 3.13 -2.22 -14.98
N LYS A 160 3.84 -2.16 -16.11
CA LYS A 160 5.27 -1.82 -16.20
C LYS A 160 5.62 -0.45 -15.62
N ILE A 161 4.83 0.59 -15.89
CA ILE A 161 5.03 1.93 -15.35
C ILE A 161 4.69 1.97 -13.85
N ARG A 162 3.71 1.17 -13.38
CA ARG A 162 3.47 1.01 -11.93
C ARG A 162 4.66 0.37 -11.23
N GLY A 163 5.21 -0.70 -11.83
CA GLY A 163 6.42 -1.35 -11.33
C GLY A 163 7.62 -0.40 -11.31
N PHE A 164 7.80 0.42 -12.35
CA PHE A 164 8.89 1.38 -12.43
C PHE A 164 8.76 2.52 -11.41
N ALA A 165 7.57 3.13 -11.29
CA ALA A 165 7.32 4.18 -10.30
C ALA A 165 7.42 3.65 -8.86
N LEU A 166 6.99 2.40 -8.63
CA LEU A 166 7.20 1.70 -7.36
C LEU A 166 8.70 1.54 -7.06
N LEU A 167 9.47 1.01 -8.01
CA LEU A 167 10.92 0.86 -7.88
C LEU A 167 11.59 2.19 -7.57
N LEU A 168 11.22 3.26 -8.26
CA LEU A 168 11.81 4.57 -8.07
C LEU A 168 11.44 5.17 -6.70
N ALA A 169 10.19 4.99 -6.26
CA ALA A 169 9.75 5.37 -4.92
C ALA A 169 10.49 4.59 -3.83
N ILE A 170 10.74 3.29 -4.04
CA ILE A 170 11.53 2.44 -3.14
C ILE A 170 12.96 2.97 -3.02
N VAL A 171 13.59 3.27 -4.15
CA VAL A 171 14.98 3.77 -4.20
C VAL A 171 15.10 5.15 -3.53
N VAL A 172 14.16 6.07 -3.77
CA VAL A 172 14.20 7.42 -3.16
C VAL A 172 13.92 7.36 -1.67
N ALA A 173 12.96 6.55 -1.23
CA ALA A 173 12.65 6.41 0.19
C ALA A 173 13.76 5.66 0.95
N SER A 174 14.41 4.66 0.34
CA SER A 174 15.58 4.01 0.96
C SER A 174 16.78 4.95 1.12
N GLN A 175 17.01 5.85 0.16
CA GLN A 175 18.08 6.85 0.24
C GLN A 175 17.80 7.99 1.23
N SER A 176 16.54 8.36 1.46
CA SER A 176 16.18 9.52 2.29
C SER A 176 15.94 9.20 3.78
N THR A 177 15.84 7.92 4.14
CA THR A 177 15.55 7.47 5.52
C THR A 177 16.63 6.57 6.12
N GLU A 178 17.90 6.77 5.74
CA GLU A 178 19.03 6.02 6.31
C GLU A 178 19.11 6.10 7.85
N TRP A 179 18.55 7.14 8.47
CA TRP A 179 18.62 7.38 9.93
C TRP A 179 17.55 6.65 10.74
N ALA A 180 16.43 6.24 10.12
CA ALA A 180 15.30 5.64 10.83
C ALA A 180 15.47 4.12 11.04
N PHE A 181 16.35 3.46 10.27
CA PHE A 181 16.45 1.99 10.21
C PHE A 181 17.90 1.47 10.01
N GLN A 182 18.88 2.05 10.72
CA GLN A 182 20.28 1.63 10.63
C GLN A 182 20.49 0.19 11.13
N GLY A 183 21.11 -0.67 10.29
CA GLY A 183 21.48 -2.05 10.61
C GLY A 183 20.76 -3.13 9.78
N TYR A 184 19.58 -2.83 9.23
CA TYR A 184 18.73 -3.82 8.55
C TYR A 184 18.33 -3.39 7.13
N SER A 185 19.31 -3.33 6.23
CA SER A 185 19.14 -2.79 4.86
C SER A 185 18.12 -3.57 4.01
N PHE A 186 17.99 -4.88 4.22
CA PHE A 186 17.05 -5.72 3.47
C PHE A 186 15.59 -5.53 3.91
N GLU A 187 15.37 -5.45 5.22
CA GLU A 187 14.03 -5.26 5.81
C GLU A 187 13.51 -3.82 5.59
N THR A 188 14.43 -2.85 5.50
CA THR A 188 14.12 -1.46 5.17
C THR A 188 13.55 -1.34 3.75
N ASN A 189 14.19 -1.99 2.78
CA ASN A 189 13.75 -1.94 1.38
C ASN A 189 12.39 -2.63 1.18
N SER A 190 12.11 -3.71 1.93
CA SER A 190 10.84 -4.43 1.83
C SER A 190 9.68 -3.67 2.49
N ALA A 191 9.92 -3.03 3.64
CA ALA A 191 8.91 -2.19 4.30
C ALA A 191 8.52 -0.99 3.42
N VAL A 192 9.50 -0.25 2.89
CA VAL A 192 9.27 0.88 1.99
C VAL A 192 8.54 0.45 0.71
N ALA A 193 8.93 -0.69 0.13
CA ALA A 193 8.24 -1.26 -1.03
C ALA A 193 6.78 -1.53 -0.75
N SER A 194 6.46 -2.10 0.42
CA SER A 194 5.08 -2.40 0.78
C SER A 194 4.21 -1.14 0.87
N TYR A 195 4.72 -0.05 1.44
CA TYR A 195 3.99 1.23 1.54
C TYR A 195 3.80 1.90 0.18
N ALA A 196 4.82 1.88 -0.67
CA ALA A 196 4.73 2.42 -2.02
C ALA A 196 3.67 1.69 -2.85
N VAL A 197 3.53 0.36 -2.70
CA VAL A 197 2.48 -0.42 -3.38
C VAL A 197 1.11 0.05 -2.92
N ILE A 198 0.90 0.17 -1.60
CA ILE A 198 -0.37 0.60 -1.03
C ILE A 198 -0.75 1.99 -1.52
N LEU A 199 0.18 2.95 -1.46
CA LEU A 199 -0.07 4.33 -1.92
C LEU A 199 -0.38 4.40 -3.41
N LEU A 200 0.30 3.60 -4.25
CA LEU A 200 -0.02 3.52 -5.68
C LEU A 200 -1.39 2.91 -5.94
N ILE A 201 -1.78 1.88 -5.20
CA ILE A 201 -3.11 1.26 -5.32
C ILE A 201 -4.19 2.27 -4.88
N VAL A 202 -4.02 2.89 -3.71
CA VAL A 202 -4.96 3.86 -3.14
C VAL A 202 -5.07 5.09 -4.04
N GLY A 203 -3.93 5.68 -4.45
CA GLY A 203 -3.90 6.84 -5.34
C GLY A 203 -4.52 6.55 -6.71
N ASN A 204 -4.29 5.35 -7.27
CA ASN A 204 -4.95 4.95 -8.51
C ASN A 204 -6.46 4.74 -8.33
N SER A 205 -6.91 4.21 -7.19
CA SER A 205 -8.34 4.07 -6.89
C SER A 205 -9.03 5.42 -6.67
N LEU A 206 -8.43 6.33 -5.89
CA LEU A 206 -8.90 7.71 -5.71
C LEU A 206 -8.97 8.46 -7.03
N ARG A 207 -7.93 8.36 -7.86
CA ARG A 207 -7.92 8.98 -9.19
C ARG A 207 -9.04 8.41 -10.07
N ARG A 208 -9.32 7.11 -10.01
CA ARG A 208 -10.46 6.53 -10.73
C ARG A 208 -11.78 7.06 -10.20
N GLY A 209 -11.94 7.22 -8.89
CA GLY A 209 -13.11 7.83 -8.29
C GLY A 209 -13.34 9.27 -8.80
N ILE A 210 -12.29 10.10 -8.73
CA ILE A 210 -12.41 11.53 -9.00
C ILE A 210 -12.50 11.84 -10.50
N PHE A 211 -11.84 11.05 -11.35
CA PHE A 211 -11.70 11.32 -12.80
C PHE A 211 -12.37 10.28 -13.70
N ALA A 212 -13.25 9.44 -13.15
CA ALA A 212 -14.09 8.55 -13.98
C ALA A 212 -15.08 9.39 -14.79
N PRO A 213 -15.24 9.10 -16.09
CA PRO A 213 -16.33 9.67 -16.86
C PRO A 213 -17.64 9.11 -16.27
N HIS A 214 -18.58 9.98 -15.96
CA HIS A 214 -19.91 9.60 -15.52
C HIS A 214 -20.94 10.30 -16.42
N VAL A 215 -21.98 9.56 -16.75
CA VAL A 215 -23.13 10.02 -17.52
C VAL A 215 -24.38 9.56 -16.79
N THR A 216 -25.32 10.46 -16.62
CA THR A 216 -26.64 10.16 -16.09
C THR A 216 -27.63 10.36 -17.22
N VAL A 217 -28.33 9.28 -17.57
CA VAL A 217 -29.44 9.35 -18.52
C VAL A 217 -30.70 9.60 -17.71
N THR A 218 -31.43 10.66 -18.05
CA THR A 218 -32.66 11.06 -17.38
C THR A 218 -33.78 11.17 -18.42
N PRO A 219 -35.06 11.07 -18.01
CA PRO A 219 -36.18 11.24 -18.95
C PRO A 219 -36.19 12.60 -19.66
N HIS A 220 -35.57 13.62 -19.07
CA HIS A 220 -35.54 14.98 -19.61
C HIS A 220 -34.26 15.31 -20.42
N GLY A 221 -33.26 14.42 -20.40
CA GLY A 221 -31.98 14.67 -21.08
C GLY A 221 -30.79 13.92 -20.50
N LEU A 222 -29.59 14.41 -20.81
CA LEU A 222 -28.32 13.83 -20.39
C LEU A 222 -27.56 14.77 -19.44
N LYS A 223 -27.13 14.26 -18.29
CA LYS A 223 -26.20 14.95 -17.38
C LYS A 223 -24.82 14.30 -17.45
N PHE A 224 -23.76 15.08 -17.58
CA PHE A 224 -22.40 14.55 -17.71
C PHE A 224 -21.33 15.52 -17.19
N GLY A 225 -20.19 14.96 -16.76
CA GLY A 225 -19.05 15.73 -16.29
C GLY A 225 -19.35 16.55 -15.03
N LYS A 226 -18.66 17.68 -14.82
CA LYS A 226 -18.86 18.55 -13.64
C LYS A 226 -20.17 19.37 -13.72
N GLY A 227 -21.32 18.70 -13.81
CA GLY A 227 -22.64 19.32 -13.76
C GLY A 227 -23.16 19.92 -15.06
N ARG A 228 -22.70 19.47 -16.23
CA ARG A 228 -23.31 19.88 -17.50
C ARG A 228 -24.56 19.01 -17.75
N SER A 229 -25.63 19.64 -18.21
CA SER A 229 -26.86 18.96 -18.61
C SER A 229 -27.29 19.46 -19.98
N LEU A 230 -27.76 18.55 -20.84
CA LEU A 230 -28.39 18.87 -22.11
C LEU A 230 -29.76 18.21 -22.14
N ALA A 231 -30.78 18.98 -22.49
CA ALA A 231 -32.12 18.44 -22.66
C ALA A 231 -32.25 17.70 -24.00
N TRP A 232 -33.20 16.77 -24.13
CA TRP A 232 -33.34 15.99 -25.37
C TRP A 232 -33.57 16.86 -26.61
N HIS A 233 -34.40 17.90 -26.52
CA HIS A 233 -34.64 18.82 -27.64
C HIS A 233 -33.40 19.63 -28.09
N GLU A 234 -32.35 19.70 -27.27
CA GLU A 234 -31.09 20.37 -27.61
C GLU A 234 -30.11 19.43 -28.32
N ILE A 235 -30.41 18.12 -28.31
CA ILE A 235 -29.54 17.08 -28.85
C ILE A 235 -30.07 16.67 -30.23
N ARG A 236 -29.20 16.75 -31.24
CA ARG A 236 -29.55 16.31 -32.60
C ARG A 236 -29.35 14.82 -32.79
N HIS A 237 -28.24 14.29 -32.27
CA HIS A 237 -27.86 12.89 -32.42
C HIS A 237 -26.91 12.46 -31.31
N VAL A 238 -27.05 11.20 -30.87
CA VAL A 238 -26.15 10.55 -29.92
C VAL A 238 -25.53 9.32 -30.57
N GLY A 239 -24.20 9.32 -30.64
CA GLY A 239 -23.41 8.22 -31.18
C GLY A 239 -22.63 7.50 -30.09
N LEU A 240 -22.68 6.17 -30.07
CA LEU A 240 -21.83 5.36 -29.18
C LEU A 240 -20.84 4.55 -30.03
N SER A 241 -19.55 4.91 -29.94
CA SER A 241 -18.48 4.24 -30.69
C SER A 241 -18.13 2.88 -30.11
N LYS A 242 -17.63 1.96 -30.94
CA LYS A 242 -17.05 0.65 -30.50
C LYS A 242 -15.93 0.80 -29.47
N ARG A 243 -15.30 1.96 -29.39
CA ARG A 243 -14.25 2.27 -28.38
C ARG A 243 -14.85 2.74 -27.04
N GLY A 244 -16.16 2.66 -26.86
CA GLY A 244 -16.89 3.10 -25.68
C GLY A 244 -16.87 4.62 -25.52
N VAL A 245 -16.84 5.38 -26.61
CA VAL A 245 -16.87 6.85 -26.56
C VAL A 245 -18.28 7.28 -26.94
N LEU A 246 -18.91 8.05 -26.05
CA LEU A 246 -20.22 8.67 -26.29
C LEU A 246 -19.98 10.04 -26.93
N ALA A 247 -20.44 10.22 -28.16
CA ALA A 247 -20.41 11.48 -28.89
C ALA A 247 -21.82 12.07 -28.91
N ILE A 248 -21.97 13.27 -28.36
CA ILE A 248 -23.23 14.01 -28.30
C ILE A 248 -23.12 15.16 -29.31
N HIS A 249 -23.99 15.16 -30.31
CA HIS A 249 -24.10 16.22 -31.31
C HIS A 249 -25.27 17.13 -30.95
N PRO A 250 -25.04 18.32 -30.37
CA PRO A 250 -26.12 19.27 -30.09
C PRO A 250 -26.63 19.94 -31.36
N HIS A 251 -27.82 20.54 -31.30
CA HIS A 251 -28.36 21.40 -32.37
C HIS A 251 -27.52 22.67 -32.57
N VAL A 252 -27.00 23.22 -31.47
CA VAL A 252 -26.15 24.41 -31.46
C VAL A 252 -24.90 24.12 -30.64
N GLY A 253 -23.73 24.35 -31.21
CA GLY A 253 -22.43 24.21 -30.53
C GLY A 253 -21.57 23.06 -31.02
N GLU A 254 -20.51 22.78 -30.27
CA GLU A 254 -19.51 21.78 -30.60
C GLU A 254 -19.91 20.37 -30.14
N VAL A 255 -19.40 19.35 -30.85
CA VAL A 255 -19.60 17.95 -30.50
C VAL A 255 -18.91 17.64 -29.17
N VAL A 256 -19.69 17.17 -28.21
CA VAL A 256 -19.17 16.79 -26.90
C VAL A 256 -18.86 15.31 -26.89
N THR A 257 -17.62 14.95 -26.60
CA THR A 257 -17.20 13.55 -26.48
C THR A 257 -16.93 13.18 -25.02
N ILE A 258 -17.56 12.11 -24.55
CA ILE A 258 -17.48 11.62 -23.18
C ILE A 258 -16.90 10.19 -23.21
N GLY A 259 -15.79 10.01 -22.50
CA GLY A 259 -14.78 9.04 -22.91
C GLY A 259 -14.92 7.61 -22.40
N ARG A 260 -14.45 6.67 -23.26
CA ARG A 260 -14.03 5.26 -23.04
C ARG A 260 -14.63 4.54 -21.83
N PHE A 261 -15.94 4.36 -21.88
CA PHE A 261 -16.67 3.36 -21.12
C PHE A 261 -16.15 1.96 -21.46
N GLY A 262 -16.15 1.06 -20.46
CA GLY A 262 -15.89 -0.37 -20.67
C GLY A 262 -17.13 -1.07 -21.20
N ASP A 263 -16.97 -2.31 -21.67
CA ASP A 263 -18.02 -3.03 -22.41
C ASP A 263 -19.34 -3.17 -21.62
N GLU A 264 -19.26 -3.55 -20.33
CA GLU A 264 -20.44 -3.60 -19.42
C GLU A 264 -21.19 -2.24 -19.34
N GLN A 265 -20.45 -1.14 -19.39
CA GLN A 265 -21.02 0.21 -19.29
C GLN A 265 -21.57 0.68 -20.63
N VAL A 266 -20.94 0.29 -21.73
CA VAL A 266 -21.45 0.52 -23.08
C VAL A 266 -22.81 -0.15 -23.24
N GLU A 267 -22.96 -1.39 -22.78
CA GLU A 267 -24.25 -2.09 -22.77
C GLU A 267 -25.28 -1.40 -21.87
N SER A 268 -24.87 -0.95 -20.69
CA SER A 268 -25.76 -0.20 -19.79
C SER A 268 -26.21 1.15 -20.39
N ILE A 269 -25.30 1.85 -21.09
CA ILE A 269 -25.61 3.11 -21.79
C ILE A 269 -26.54 2.83 -22.98
N ASP A 270 -26.28 1.77 -23.74
CA ASP A 270 -27.08 1.34 -24.88
C ASP A 270 -28.53 1.03 -24.45
N ALA A 271 -28.71 0.28 -23.35
CA ALA A 271 -30.02 0.01 -22.77
C ALA A 271 -30.71 1.29 -22.29
N ALA A 272 -30.01 2.12 -21.50
CA ALA A 272 -30.59 3.35 -20.95
C ALA A 272 -30.99 4.36 -22.03
N LEU A 273 -30.21 4.48 -23.12
CA LEU A 273 -30.52 5.35 -24.26
C LEU A 273 -31.67 4.81 -25.10
N ARG A 274 -31.83 3.49 -25.20
CA ARG A 274 -32.99 2.89 -25.90
C ARG A 274 -34.29 3.10 -25.13
N ASP A 275 -34.23 2.98 -23.80
CA ASP A 275 -35.42 3.08 -22.96
C ASP A 275 -35.89 4.53 -22.75
N ASN A 276 -34.97 5.50 -22.78
CA ASN A 276 -35.27 6.90 -22.44
C ASN A 276 -34.98 7.91 -23.56
N GLY A 277 -34.34 7.49 -24.66
CA GLY A 277 -33.94 8.40 -25.73
C GLY A 277 -35.08 8.64 -26.73
N GLU A 278 -35.59 9.87 -26.79
CA GLU A 278 -36.57 10.30 -27.80
C GLU A 278 -35.93 10.58 -29.19
N ILE A 279 -34.63 10.34 -29.35
CA ILE A 279 -33.84 10.88 -30.48
C ILE A 279 -33.14 9.76 -31.23
N SER A 280 -32.82 10.00 -32.51
CA SER A 280 -32.00 9.10 -33.32
C SER A 280 -30.69 8.73 -32.60
N TYR A 281 -30.57 7.46 -32.25
CA TYR A 281 -29.40 6.88 -31.60
C TYR A 281 -28.75 5.89 -32.57
N ALA A 282 -27.43 6.04 -32.77
CA ALA A 282 -26.66 5.13 -33.60
C ALA A 282 -25.51 4.52 -32.80
N ARG A 283 -25.54 3.19 -32.68
CA ARG A 283 -24.41 2.42 -32.17
C ARG A 283 -23.52 2.05 -33.35
N GLU A 284 -22.24 2.40 -33.27
CA GLU A 284 -21.29 2.11 -34.34
C GLU A 284 -21.13 0.58 -34.52
N GLY A 285 -21.74 0.01 -35.56
CA GLY A 285 -21.79 -1.44 -35.84
C GLY A 285 -23.10 -2.16 -35.50
N GLY A 286 -24.09 -1.46 -34.94
CA GLY A 286 -25.50 -1.88 -34.94
C GLY A 286 -26.27 -0.99 -35.90
N GLY A 287 -27.22 -1.53 -36.67
CA GLY A 287 -28.05 -0.71 -37.57
C GLY A 287 -28.68 0.47 -36.82
N ALA A 288 -28.79 1.63 -37.48
CA ALA A 288 -29.48 2.77 -36.91
C ALA A 288 -30.94 2.38 -36.61
N ILE A 289 -31.37 2.56 -35.37
CA ILE A 289 -32.75 2.31 -34.96
C ILE A 289 -33.36 3.69 -34.71
N MET A 290 -34.35 4.06 -35.52
CA MET A 290 -35.16 5.25 -35.27
C MET A 290 -36.11 4.91 -34.12
N ALA A 291 -36.00 5.62 -32.99
CA ALA A 291 -37.06 5.65 -32.00
C ALA A 291 -38.27 6.36 -32.62
N GLY A 292 -39.42 5.70 -32.64
CA GLY A 292 -40.68 6.21 -33.16
C GLY A 292 -41.62 6.60 -32.03
#